data_AF-A0A9D7QID0-F1
#
_entry.id   AF-A0A9D7QID0-F1
#
_cell.length_a   1.000
_cell.length_b   1.000
_cell.length_c   1.000
_cell.angle_alpha   90.00
_cell.angle_beta   90.00
_cell.angle_gamma   90.00
#
_symmetry.space_group_name_H-M   'P 1'
#
loop_
_entity.id
_entity.type
_entity.pdbx_description
1 polymer ?
#
loop_
_entity_poly.entity_id
_entity_poly.type
_entity_poly.pdbx_seq_one_letter_code
_entity_poly.pdbx_strand_id
1 'polypeptide(L)'
;MLLVLLIQMTHRLTSPLEALARIMGRAEQGDLRVRADLHRGQADVLQMQHAFNAMMEQLENREGELQRARDAAVESARLKGEFAANVTHELRTPMNGVLGLLDLLSDGKLNARQAEYVELARKSAEGLLGPWTTSWIFEER
;
A
#
# COMPACT_ATOMS: atom_id res chain seq x y z
N MET A 1 46.02 -1.39 -44.88
CA MET A 1 46.08 -0.60 -43.63
C MET A 1 44.77 0.11 -43.31
N LEU A 2 44.17 0.86 -44.24
CA LEU A 2 42.91 1.59 -44.02
C LEU A 2 41.72 0.70 -43.62
N LEU A 3 41.58 -0.47 -44.27
CA LEU A 3 40.55 -1.47 -43.94
C LEU A 3 40.68 -2.02 -42.51
N VAL A 4 41.91 -2.31 -42.07
CA VAL A 4 42.20 -2.80 -40.71
C VAL A 4 41.88 -1.72 -39.68
N LEU A 5 42.20 -0.46 -39.98
CA LEU A 5 41.86 0.68 -39.12
C LEU A 5 40.34 0.84 -38.95
N LEU A 6 39.57 0.71 -40.03
CA LEU A 6 38.10 0.77 -39.99
C LEU A 6 37.48 -0.38 -39.18
N ILE A 7 38.00 -1.61 -39.34
CA ILE A 7 37.57 -2.77 -38.55
C ILE A 7 37.92 -2.57 -37.07
N GLN A 8 39.11 -2.05 -36.76
CA GLN A 8 39.51 -1.80 -35.39
C GLN A 8 38.71 -0.67 -34.74
N MET A 9 38.32 0.35 -35.53
CA MET A 9 37.50 1.46 -35.07
C MET A 9 36.05 1.04 -34.83
N THR A 10 35.46 0.21 -35.70
CA THR A 10 34.12 -0.36 -35.50
C THR A 10 34.07 -1.24 -34.25
N HIS A 11 35.03 -2.13 -34.04
CA HIS A 11 35.07 -2.93 -32.80
C HIS A 11 35.23 -2.09 -31.52
N ARG A 12 35.90 -0.94 -31.57
CA ARG A 12 36.04 -0.03 -30.41
C ARG A 12 34.79 0.81 -30.11
N LEU A 13 33.87 0.91 -31.07
CA LEU A 13 32.63 1.68 -30.96
C LEU A 13 31.43 0.79 -30.65
N THR A 14 31.27 -0.29 -31.40
CA THR A 14 30.06 -1.12 -31.37
C THR A 14 30.02 -2.04 -30.15
N SER A 15 31.15 -2.64 -29.77
CA SER A 15 31.18 -3.62 -28.67
C SER A 15 30.80 -3.03 -27.29
N PRO A 16 31.28 -1.84 -26.88
CA PRO A 16 30.85 -1.22 -25.63
C PRO A 16 29.35 -0.85 -25.63
N LEU A 17 28.82 -0.40 -26.77
CA LEU A 17 27.40 -0.06 -26.90
C LEU A 17 26.50 -1.28 -26.81
N GLU A 18 26.87 -2.39 -27.45
CA GLU A 18 26.14 -3.66 -27.32
C GLU A 18 26.17 -4.18 -25.88
N ALA A 19 27.31 -4.05 -25.19
CA ALA A 19 27.41 -4.43 -23.79
C ALA A 19 26.48 -3.59 -22.91
N LEU A 20 26.48 -2.27 -23.08
CA LEU A 20 25.59 -1.37 -22.36
C LEU A 20 24.12 -1.67 -22.65
N ALA A 21 23.75 -1.87 -23.92
CA ALA A 21 22.38 -2.19 -24.32
C ALA A 21 21.88 -3.51 -23.70
N ARG A 22 22.73 -4.55 -23.66
CA ARG A 22 22.38 -5.80 -22.97
C ARG A 22 22.14 -5.60 -21.48
N ILE A 23 22.95 -4.76 -20.83
CA ILE A 23 22.82 -4.45 -19.40
C ILE A 23 21.52 -3.67 -19.15
N MET A 24 21.22 -2.68 -19.98
CA MET A 24 19.97 -1.93 -19.95
C MET A 24 18.75 -2.85 -20.15
N GLY A 25 18.82 -3.81 -21.09
CA GLY A 25 17.75 -4.79 -21.31
C GLY A 25 17.48 -5.69 -20.10
N ARG A 26 18.49 -5.95 -19.25
CA ARG A 26 18.29 -6.64 -17.97
C ARG A 26 17.61 -5.74 -16.93
N ALA A 27 17.96 -4.45 -16.91
CA ALA A 27 17.29 -3.47 -16.04
C ALA A 27 15.79 -3.37 -16.38
N GLU A 28 15.45 -3.38 -17.66
CA GLU A 28 14.05 -3.38 -18.15
C GLU A 28 13.26 -4.60 -17.67
N GLN A 29 13.92 -5.75 -17.51
CA GLN A 29 13.31 -6.98 -16.98
C GLN A 29 13.14 -6.94 -15.44
N GLY A 30 13.45 -5.83 -14.78
CA GLY A 30 13.25 -5.62 -13.35
C GLY A 30 14.49 -5.89 -12.47
N ASP A 31 15.65 -6.16 -13.06
CA ASP A 31 16.90 -6.29 -12.30
C ASP A 31 17.43 -4.90 -11.89
N LEU A 32 16.92 -4.37 -10.78
CA LEU A 32 17.27 -3.03 -10.28
C LEU A 32 18.72 -2.91 -9.77
N ARG A 33 19.38 -4.04 -9.53
CA ARG A 33 20.76 -4.08 -9.01
C ARG A 33 21.81 -4.14 -10.11
N VAL A 34 21.38 -4.21 -11.37
CA VAL A 34 22.29 -4.23 -12.50
C VAL A 34 23.06 -2.90 -12.59
N ARG A 35 24.35 -2.98 -12.88
CA ARG A 35 25.24 -1.84 -13.10
C ARG A 35 26.08 -2.07 -14.35
N ALA A 36 26.33 -1.01 -15.10
CA ALA A 36 27.26 -1.02 -16.22
C ALA A 36 28.68 -0.75 -15.69
N ASP A 37 29.61 -1.66 -15.99
CA ASP A 37 31.03 -1.54 -15.63
C ASP A 37 31.94 -1.81 -16.84
N LEU A 38 31.83 -0.91 -17.80
CA LEU A 38 32.69 -0.84 -18.98
C LEU A 38 34.02 -0.22 -18.58
N HIS A 39 35.05 -1.06 -18.58
CA HIS A 39 36.42 -0.63 -18.31
C HIS A 39 37.09 0.03 -19.53
N ARG A 40 36.47 -0.08 -20.70
CA ARG A 40 36.98 0.42 -21.99
C ARG A 40 35.81 0.92 -22.84
N GLY A 41 35.94 2.12 -23.37
CA GLY A 41 34.94 2.76 -24.22
C GLY A 41 35.39 4.16 -24.60
N GLN A 42 34.72 4.78 -25.56
CA GLN A 42 34.89 6.21 -25.80
C GLN A 42 34.30 7.02 -24.64
N ALA A 43 34.72 8.28 -24.51
CA ALA A 43 34.26 9.17 -23.44
C ALA A 43 32.73 9.19 -23.31
N ASP A 44 32.02 9.27 -24.44
CA ASP A 44 30.56 9.29 -24.48
C ASP A 44 29.93 8.01 -23.91
N VAL A 45 30.49 6.84 -24.22
CA VAL A 45 29.98 5.55 -23.72
C VAL A 45 30.19 5.43 -22.20
N LEU A 46 31.34 5.88 -21.70
CA LEU A 46 31.60 5.92 -20.26
C LEU A 46 30.67 6.91 -19.55
N GLN A 47 30.37 8.06 -20.17
CA GLN A 47 29.38 9.00 -19.64
C GLN A 47 27.98 8.38 -19.59
N MET A 48 27.56 7.65 -20.63
CA MET A 48 26.29 6.93 -20.64
C MET A 48 26.23 5.87 -19.54
N GLN A 49 27.32 5.14 -19.28
CA GLN A 49 27.41 4.22 -18.14
C GLN A 49 27.20 4.94 -16.81
N HIS A 50 27.87 6.08 -16.59
CA HIS A 50 27.72 6.83 -15.34
C HIS A 50 26.27 7.32 -15.16
N ALA A 51 25.67 7.87 -16.21
CA ALA A 51 24.28 8.30 -16.19
C ALA A 51 23.32 7.13 -15.92
N PHE A 52 23.56 5.98 -16.56
CA PHE A 52 22.78 4.77 -16.35
C PHE A 52 22.89 4.28 -14.90
N ASN A 53 24.09 4.16 -14.34
CA ASN A 53 24.29 3.70 -12.97
C ASN A 53 23.63 4.65 -11.95
N ALA A 54 23.73 5.97 -12.15
CA ALA A 54 23.05 6.96 -11.31
C ALA A 54 21.52 6.82 -11.37
N MET A 55 20.96 6.59 -12.57
CA MET A 55 19.53 6.33 -12.73
C MET A 55 19.10 5.05 -12.00
N MET A 56 19.88 3.98 -12.10
CA MET A 56 19.59 2.71 -11.41
C MET A 56 19.64 2.85 -9.89
N GLU A 57 20.60 3.61 -9.35
CA GLU A 57 20.66 3.92 -7.92
C GLU A 57 19.43 4.71 -7.46
N GLN A 58 19.00 5.72 -8.23
CA GLN A 58 17.77 6.46 -7.92
C GLN A 58 16.53 5.57 -7.95
N LEU A 59 16.46 4.64 -8.91
CA LEU A 59 15.34 3.71 -9.02
C LEU A 59 15.29 2.73 -7.84
N GLU A 60 16.43 2.18 -7.43
CA GLU A 60 16.53 1.30 -6.25
C GLU A 60 16.13 2.03 -4.97
N ASN A 61 16.55 3.28 -4.79
CA ASN A 61 16.16 4.09 -3.63
C ASN A 61 14.65 4.36 -3.61
N ARG A 62 14.06 4.73 -4.75
CA ARG A 62 12.61 4.97 -4.86
C ARG A 62 11.80 3.72 -4.57
N GLU A 63 12.22 2.56 -5.09
CA GLU A 63 11.55 1.29 -4.81
C GLU A 63 11.57 0.98 -3.31
N GLY A 64 12.72 1.19 -2.64
CA GLY A 64 12.84 1.01 -1.19
C GLY A 64 12.00 2.01 -0.37
N GLU A 65 11.80 3.23 -0.86
CA GLU A 65 10.89 4.20 -0.23
C GLU A 65 9.42 3.82 -0.43
N LEU A 66 9.03 3.43 -1.65
CA LEU A 66 7.67 2.99 -1.97
C LEU A 66 7.28 1.75 -1.15
N GLN A 67 8.19 0.77 -1.05
CA GLN A 67 7.95 -0.43 -0.26
C GLN A 67 7.73 -0.09 1.22
N ARG A 68 8.56 0.78 1.81
CA ARG A 68 8.38 1.24 3.20
C ARG A 68 7.08 2.01 3.41
N ALA A 69 6.71 2.89 2.48
CA ALA A 69 5.47 3.65 2.56
C ALA A 69 4.24 2.74 2.45
N ARG A 70 4.29 1.75 1.54
CA ARG A 70 3.25 0.73 1.39
C ARG A 70 3.09 -0.08 2.67
N ASP A 71 4.18 -0.59 3.23
CA ASP A 71 4.14 -1.41 4.44
C ASP A 71 3.58 -0.64 5.64
N ALA A 72 3.98 0.63 5.80
CA ALA A 72 3.42 1.52 6.82
C ALA A 72 1.91 1.78 6.61
N ALA A 73 1.46 1.96 5.37
CA ALA A 73 0.05 2.17 5.05
C ALA A 73 -0.79 0.91 5.33
N VAL A 74 -0.28 -0.27 4.97
CA VAL A 74 -0.93 -1.55 5.25
C VAL A 74 -1.06 -1.78 6.75
N GLU A 75 0.01 -1.54 7.51
CA GLU A 75 -0.02 -1.70 8.96
C GLU A 75 -0.96 -0.70 9.63
N SER A 76 -0.97 0.56 9.18
CA SER A 76 -1.94 1.56 9.67
C SER A 76 -3.38 1.15 9.39
N ALA A 77 -3.66 0.60 8.20
CA ALA A 77 -4.98 0.11 7.85
C ALA A 77 -5.39 -1.08 8.73
N ARG A 78 -4.48 -2.02 8.98
CA ARG A 78 -4.70 -3.18 9.86
C ARG A 78 -5.06 -2.72 11.28
N LEU A 79 -4.25 -1.85 11.87
CA LEU A 79 -4.47 -1.32 13.22
C LEU A 79 -5.79 -0.55 13.34
N LYS A 80 -6.17 0.23 12.33
CA LYS A 80 -7.47 0.93 12.28
C LYS A 80 -8.63 -0.05 12.20
N GLY A 81 -8.49 -1.11 11.40
CA GLY A 81 -9.50 -2.17 11.29
C GLY A 81 -9.70 -2.90 12.62
N GLU A 82 -8.62 -3.32 13.26
CA GLU A 82 -8.65 -3.98 14.57
C GLU A 82 -9.24 -3.08 15.66
N PHE A 83 -8.83 -1.82 15.70
CA PHE A 83 -9.38 -0.86 16.65
C PHE A 83 -10.90 -0.68 16.44
N ALA A 84 -11.34 -0.50 15.20
CA ALA A 84 -12.76 -0.35 14.88
C ALA A 84 -13.56 -1.60 15.28
N ALA A 85 -13.08 -2.79 14.93
CA ALA A 85 -13.73 -4.06 15.27
C ALA A 85 -13.83 -4.24 16.80
N ASN A 86 -12.74 -4.02 17.53
CA ASN A 86 -12.69 -4.16 18.98
C ASN A 86 -13.63 -3.17 19.68
N VAL A 87 -13.57 -1.89 19.31
CA VAL A 87 -14.43 -0.87 19.90
C VAL A 87 -15.91 -1.14 19.59
N THR A 88 -16.24 -1.56 18.36
CA THR A 88 -17.63 -1.93 18.03
C THR A 88 -18.10 -3.12 18.86
N HIS A 89 -17.26 -4.14 19.06
CA HIS A 89 -17.60 -5.30 19.88
C HIS A 89 -17.82 -4.91 21.35
N GLU A 90 -16.92 -4.09 21.90
CA GLU A 90 -17.00 -3.62 23.29
C GLU A 90 -18.19 -2.68 23.53
N LEU A 91 -18.59 -1.88 22.54
CA LEU A 91 -19.79 -1.03 22.61
C LEU A 91 -21.10 -1.84 22.47
N ARG A 92 -21.08 -2.96 21.72
CA ARG A 92 -22.26 -3.80 21.50
C ARG A 92 -22.83 -4.36 22.79
N THR A 93 -21.97 -4.86 23.69
CA THR A 93 -22.41 -5.47 24.96
C THR A 93 -23.21 -4.51 25.85
N PRO A 94 -22.71 -3.32 26.23
CA PRO A 94 -23.48 -2.38 27.02
C PRO A 94 -24.68 -1.80 26.25
N MET A 95 -24.58 -1.59 24.93
CA MET A 95 -25.71 -1.09 24.14
C MET A 95 -26.86 -2.08 24.01
N ASN A 96 -26.58 -3.36 23.83
CA ASN A 96 -27.60 -4.40 23.87
C ASN A 96 -28.27 -4.48 25.26
N GLY A 97 -27.51 -4.27 26.33
CA GLY A 97 -28.06 -4.16 27.68
C GLY A 97 -29.00 -2.95 27.86
N VAL A 98 -28.63 -1.79 27.33
CA VAL A 98 -29.48 -0.59 27.33
C VAL A 98 -30.75 -0.81 26.50
N LEU A 99 -30.64 -1.37 25.29
CA LEU A 99 -31.79 -1.67 24.45
C LEU A 99 -32.75 -2.64 25.14
N GLY A 100 -32.24 -3.71 25.75
CA GLY A 100 -33.07 -4.65 26.51
C GLY A 100 -33.78 -4.01 27.72
N LEU A 101 -33.13 -3.05 28.39
CA LEU A 101 -33.79 -2.29 29.47
C LEU A 101 -34.87 -1.35 28.93
N LEU A 102 -34.63 -0.71 27.78
CA LEU A 102 -35.63 0.14 27.13
C LEU A 102 -36.85 -0.68 26.66
N ASP A 103 -36.64 -1.91 26.19
CA ASP A 103 -37.74 -2.85 25.86
C ASP A 103 -38.59 -3.17 27.09
N LEU A 104 -37.97 -3.50 28.21
CA LEU A 104 -38.69 -3.76 29.48
C LEU A 104 -39.46 -2.52 29.97
N LEU A 105 -38.91 -1.32 29.78
CA LEU A 105 -39.59 -0.07 30.13
C LEU A 105 -40.78 0.22 29.20
N SER A 106 -40.64 -0.07 27.90
CA SER A 106 -41.70 0.07 26.90
C SER A 106 -42.93 -0.80 27.20
N ASP A 107 -42.73 -1.97 27.81
CA ASP A 107 -43.82 -2.86 28.24
C ASP A 107 -44.57 -2.36 29.50
N GLY A 108 -44.05 -1.33 30.17
CA GLY A 108 -44.63 -0.73 31.37
C GLY A 108 -45.71 0.32 31.11
N LYS A 109 -46.31 0.84 32.19
CA LYS A 109 -47.24 1.98 32.12
C LYS A 109 -46.45 3.29 32.09
N LEU A 110 -46.10 3.74 30.89
CA LEU A 110 -45.44 5.04 30.65
C LEU A 110 -46.48 6.13 30.38
N ASN A 111 -46.22 7.35 30.86
CA ASN A 111 -46.93 8.52 30.35
C ASN A 111 -46.36 8.95 28.98
N ALA A 112 -47.09 9.81 28.25
CA ALA A 112 -46.72 10.20 26.89
C ALA A 112 -45.27 10.75 26.77
N ARG A 113 -44.81 11.52 27.75
CA ARG A 113 -43.48 12.12 27.74
C ARG A 113 -42.37 11.11 28.04
N GLN A 114 -42.65 10.15 28.91
CA GLN A 114 -41.72 9.03 29.20
C GLN A 114 -41.59 8.11 27.98
N ALA A 115 -42.68 7.83 27.28
CA ALA A 115 -42.65 7.05 26.04
C ALA A 115 -41.79 7.73 24.96
N GLU A 116 -41.91 9.06 24.79
CA GLU A 116 -41.03 9.83 23.89
C GLU A 116 -39.55 9.72 24.27
N TYR A 117 -39.22 9.78 25.57
CA TYR A 117 -37.83 9.62 26.03
C TYR A 117 -37.26 8.23 25.77
N VAL A 118 -38.06 7.19 25.99
CA VAL A 118 -37.66 5.79 25.70
C VAL A 118 -37.40 5.61 24.21
N GLU A 119 -38.28 6.11 23.35
CA GLU A 119 -38.11 6.03 21.89
C GLU A 119 -36.91 6.84 21.38
N LEU A 120 -36.65 8.01 21.96
CA LEU A 120 -35.47 8.81 21.62
C LEU A 120 -34.18 8.10 22.05
N ALA A 121 -34.15 7.51 23.24
CA ALA A 121 -33.00 6.75 23.74
C ALA A 121 -32.73 5.50 22.88
N ARG A 122 -33.80 4.77 22.50
CA ARG A 122 -33.76 3.60 21.61
C ARG A 122 -33.13 3.95 20.26
N LYS A 123 -33.68 4.97 19.58
CA LYS A 123 -33.15 5.44 18.29
C LYS A 123 -31.69 5.89 18.37
N SER A 124 -31.29 6.49 19.48
CA SER A 124 -29.90 6.92 19.71
C SER A 124 -28.96 5.72 19.88
N ALA A 125 -29.37 4.70 20.63
CA ALA A 125 -28.60 3.46 20.81
C ALA A 125 -28.47 2.66 19.49
N GLU A 126 -29.56 2.54 18.73
CA GLU A 126 -29.54 1.92 17.40
C GLU A 126 -28.68 2.69 16.41
N GLY A 127 -28.77 4.03 16.42
CA GLY A 127 -27.95 4.92 15.60
C GLY A 127 -26.45 4.83 15.90
N LEU A 128 -26.09 4.64 17.17
CA LEU A 128 -24.69 4.45 17.61
C LEU A 128 -24.13 3.11 17.12
N LEU A 129 -24.95 2.06 17.06
CA LEU A 129 -24.55 0.73 16.60
C LEU A 129 -24.41 0.64 15.07
N GLY A 130 -25.21 1.39 14.30
CA GLY A 130 -25.05 1.57 12.86
C GLY A 130 -25.10 0.29 11.98
N PRO A 131 -25.05 0.44 10.63
CA PRO A 131 -25.22 -0.67 9.67
C PRO A 131 -24.04 -1.67 9.60
N TRP A 132 -22.86 -1.33 10.14
CA TRP A 132 -21.67 -2.18 10.15
C TRP A 132 -21.80 -3.43 11.03
N THR A 133 -22.84 -3.50 11.87
CA THR A 133 -23.11 -4.64 12.75
C THR A 133 -23.64 -5.87 12.00
N THR A 134 -24.23 -5.70 10.82
CA THR A 134 -24.93 -6.81 10.12
C THR A 134 -24.03 -7.56 9.14
N SER A 135 -22.96 -6.95 8.64
CA SER A 135 -22.13 -7.54 7.55
C SER A 135 -21.08 -8.54 8.02
N TRP A 136 -20.67 -8.53 9.30
CA TRP A 136 -19.61 -9.42 9.82
C TRP A 136 -20.17 -10.65 10.56
N ILE A 137 -21.49 -10.77 10.73
CA ILE A 137 -22.13 -11.86 11.47
C ILE A 137 -22.08 -13.21 10.71
N PHE A 138 -21.67 -13.23 9.43
CA PHE A 138 -21.72 -14.43 8.59
C PHE A 138 -20.37 -15.04 8.19
N GLU A 139 -19.22 -14.46 8.58
CA GLU A 139 -17.90 -14.98 8.14
C GLU A 139 -17.20 -15.89 9.17
N GLU A 140 -17.77 -16.08 10.37
CA GLU A 140 -17.11 -16.83 11.46
C GLU A 140 -17.98 -17.96 12.05
N ARG A 141 -18.65 -18.74 11.18
CA ARG A 141 -19.17 -20.07 11.54
C ARG A 141 -18.72 -21.16 10.58
#